data_AF-A0A844C5X0-F1
#
_entry.id   AF-A0A844C5X0-F1
#
_cell.length_a   1.000
_cell.length_b   1.000
_cell.length_c   1.000
_cell.angle_alpha   90.00
_cell.angle_beta   90.00
_cell.angle_gamma   90.00
#
_symmetry.space_group_name_H-M   'P 1'
#
loop_
_entity.id
_entity.type
_entity.pdbx_description
1 polymer ?
#
loop_
_entity_poly.entity_id
_entity_poly.type
_entity_poly.pdbx_seq_one_letter_code
_entity_poly.pdbx_strand_id
1 'polypeptide(L)'
;MAKYQVVFASSFERDLAKLDNGVQKEIMKWIGKHMVDVDFPTSPGKTLKGDLRDYIRFRAGDYRIVSIVNDNIFVINNIHVGHRKGVYK
;
A
#
# COMPACT_ATOMS: atom_id res chain seq x y z
N MET A 1 10.98 -11.09 15.70
CA MET A 1 9.68 -11.57 15.18
C MET A 1 9.02 -10.38 14.52
N ALA A 2 8.44 -10.58 13.34
CA ALA A 2 7.78 -9.51 12.61
C ALA A 2 6.78 -8.77 13.51
N LYS A 3 6.97 -7.46 13.66
CA LYS A 3 6.18 -6.67 14.60
C LYS A 3 4.76 -6.39 14.10
N TYR A 4 4.50 -6.57 12.80
CA TYR A 4 3.24 -6.19 12.18
C TYR A 4 2.58 -7.31 11.39
N GLN A 5 1.27 -7.49 11.57
CA GLN A 5 0.45 -8.37 10.76
C GLN A 5 -0.14 -7.60 9.57
N VAL A 6 0.01 -8.10 8.35
CA VAL A 6 -0.58 -7.49 7.15
C VAL A 6 -2.00 -8.02 6.93
N VAL A 7 -2.96 -7.10 6.77
CA VAL A 7 -4.37 -7.41 6.47
C VAL A 7 -4.80 -6.62 5.23
N PHE A 8 -5.56 -7.26 4.35
CA PHE A 8 -6.13 -6.62 3.16
C PHE A 8 -7.56 -6.17 3.44
N ALA A 9 -7.86 -4.89 3.20
CA ALA A 9 -9.23 -4.41 3.22
C ALA A 9 -9.98 -4.88 1.97
N SER A 10 -11.30 -5.02 2.08
CA SER A 10 -12.14 -5.38 0.92
C SER A 10 -12.02 -4.37 -0.23
N SER A 11 -11.71 -3.10 0.06
CA SER A 11 -11.45 -2.08 -0.94
C SER A 11 -10.16 -2.33 -1.73
N PHE A 12 -9.12 -2.85 -1.07
CA PHE A 12 -7.87 -3.22 -1.72
C PHE A 12 -8.09 -4.37 -2.68
N GLU A 13 -8.84 -5.40 -2.26
CA GLU A 13 -9.16 -6.54 -3.12
C GLU A 13 -9.94 -6.11 -4.36
N ARG A 14 -10.93 -5.22 -4.19
CA ARG A 14 -11.69 -4.65 -5.30
C ARG A 14 -10.82 -3.83 -6.25
N ASP A 15 -9.86 -3.07 -5.74
CA ASP A 15 -8.96 -2.27 -6.58
C ASP A 15 -7.92 -3.14 -7.29
N LEU A 16 -7.38 -4.14 -6.61
CA LEU A 16 -6.46 -5.12 -7.18
C LEU A 16 -7.12 -5.89 -8.33
N ALA A 17 -8.37 -6.31 -8.16
CA ALA A 17 -9.13 -7.05 -9.17
C ALA A 17 -9.38 -6.25 -10.46
N LYS A 18 -9.29 -4.92 -10.43
CA LYS A 18 -9.42 -4.06 -11.62
C LYS A 18 -8.14 -4.00 -12.47
N LEU A 19 -7.01 -4.43 -11.91
CA LEU A 19 -5.70 -4.40 -12.57
C LEU A 19 -5.51 -5.66 -13.41
N ASP A 20 -4.64 -5.62 -14.41
CA ASP A 20 -4.28 -6.83 -15.16
C ASP A 20 -3.51 -7.82 -14.29
N ASN A 21 -3.56 -9.10 -14.68
CA ASN A 21 -2.95 -10.19 -13.92
C ASN A 21 -1.44 -10.03 -13.69
N GLY A 22 -0.73 -9.36 -14.60
CA GLY A 22 0.70 -9.09 -14.45
C GLY A 22 0.95 -8.11 -13.31
N VAL A 23 0.24 -6.98 -13.35
CA VAL A 23 0.29 -5.96 -12.30
C VAL A 23 -0.15 -6.50 -10.95
N GLN A 24 -1.22 -7.30 -10.89
CA GLN A 24 -1.65 -7.92 -9.63
C GLN A 24 -0.52 -8.74 -8.99
N LYS A 25 0.16 -9.58 -9.79
CA LYS A 25 1.29 -10.39 -9.33
C LYS A 25 2.46 -9.53 -8.86
N GLU A 26 2.78 -8.46 -9.57
CA GLU A 26 3.84 -7.54 -9.19
C GLU A 26 3.55 -6.84 -7.86
N ILE A 27 2.31 -6.38 -7.66
CA ILE A 27 1.87 -5.73 -6.42
C ILE A 27 1.94 -6.72 -5.25
N MET A 28 1.40 -7.92 -5.40
CA MET A 28 1.43 -8.94 -4.33
C MET A 28 2.85 -9.38 -4.00
N LYS A 29 3.72 -9.53 -5.00
CA LYS A 29 5.15 -9.81 -4.79
C LYS A 29 5.85 -8.69 -4.04
N TRP A 30 5.54 -7.43 -4.38
CA TRP A 30 6.08 -6.27 -3.69
C TRP A 30 5.64 -6.24 -2.22
N ILE A 31 4.35 -6.48 -1.93
CA ILE A 31 3.81 -6.54 -0.56
C ILE A 31 4.50 -7.64 0.25
N GLY A 32 4.59 -8.85 -0.30
CA GLY A 32 5.27 -9.97 0.37
C GLY A 32 6.75 -9.68 0.69
N LYS A 33 7.43 -8.90 -0.17
CA LYS A 33 8.84 -8.55 0.03
C LYS A 33 9.05 -7.39 1.01
N HIS A 34 8.13 -6.44 1.08
CA HIS A 34 8.35 -5.15 1.73
C HIS A 34 7.42 -4.85 2.91
N MET A 35 6.40 -5.68 3.16
CA MET A 35 5.42 -5.46 4.22
C MET A 35 5.19 -6.68 5.10
N VAL A 36 5.36 -7.89 4.55
CA VAL A 36 5.24 -9.14 5.32
C VAL A 36 6.59 -9.45 5.98
N ASP A 37 6.55 -9.84 7.25
CA ASP A 37 7.71 -10.24 8.04
C ASP A 37 8.85 -9.23 8.19
N VAL A 38 8.55 -7.93 8.03
CA VAL A 38 9.53 -6.85 8.16
C VAL A 38 9.33 -6.02 9.43
N ASP A 39 10.43 -5.54 9.99
CA ASP A 39 10.43 -4.58 11.10
C ASP A 39 10.27 -3.16 10.55
N PHE A 40 9.05 -2.72 10.21
CA PHE A 40 8.90 -1.35 9.68
C PHE A 40 7.58 -0.62 9.97
N PRO A 41 7.66 0.71 10.17
CA PRO A 41 6.55 1.60 9.79
C PRO A 41 6.89 2.72 8.75
N THR A 42 8.15 3.14 8.54
CA THR A 42 8.46 4.39 7.78
C THR A 42 9.49 4.31 6.64
N SER A 43 9.92 3.14 6.19
CA SER A 43 10.65 3.00 4.93
C SER A 43 10.20 1.71 4.25
N PRO A 44 9.69 1.75 3.01
CA PRO A 44 9.68 2.86 2.04
C PRO A 44 8.41 3.74 2.06
N GLY A 45 7.61 3.70 3.12
CA GLY A 45 6.34 4.42 3.23
C GLY A 45 6.47 5.91 3.60
N LYS A 46 5.59 6.76 3.07
CA LYS A 46 5.45 8.16 3.50
C LYS A 46 4.05 8.39 4.06
N THR A 47 3.97 8.90 5.28
CA THR A 47 2.73 9.41 5.87
C THR A 47 2.13 10.52 5.00
N LEU A 48 0.82 10.52 4.80
CA LEU A 48 0.11 11.60 4.12
C LEU A 48 0.00 12.84 5.04
N LYS A 49 -0.43 13.97 4.49
CA LYS A 49 -0.55 15.25 5.20
C LYS A 49 -2.01 15.61 5.44
N GLY A 50 -2.25 16.53 6.39
CA GLY A 50 -3.57 17.03 6.72
C GLY A 50 -4.45 15.95 7.38
N ASP A 51 -5.70 15.88 6.96
CA ASP A 51 -6.71 14.95 7.51
C ASP A 51 -6.38 13.47 7.27
N LEU A 52 -5.40 13.18 6.39
CA LEU A 52 -4.98 11.82 6.06
C LEU A 52 -3.69 11.38 6.79
N ARG A 53 -3.27 12.08 7.84
CA ARG A 53 -2.02 11.79 8.58
C ARG A 53 -1.90 10.38 9.15
N ASP A 54 -3.01 9.66 9.30
CA ASP A 54 -2.98 8.27 9.79
C ASP A 54 -2.68 7.28 8.65
N TYR A 55 -2.73 7.73 7.40
CA TYR A 55 -2.45 6.91 6.23
C TYR A 55 -0.98 6.98 5.82
N ILE A 56 -0.44 5.81 5.48
CA ILE A 56 0.90 5.63 4.94
C ILE A 56 0.78 5.20 3.48
N ARG A 57 1.51 5.90 2.61
CA ARG A 57 1.56 5.59 1.19
C ARG A 57 2.89 4.97 0.82
N PHE A 58 2.83 3.83 0.13
CA PHE A 58 3.97 3.13 -0.44
C PHE A 58 3.98 3.23 -1.95
N ARG A 59 5.17 3.16 -2.56
CA ARG A 59 5.34 3.10 -4.02
C ARG A 59 5.76 1.70 -4.42
N ALA A 60 4.92 1.04 -5.23
CA ALA A 60 5.17 -0.25 -5.86
C ALA A 60 5.18 -0.05 -7.37
N GLY A 61 6.37 0.21 -7.95
CA GLY A 61 6.48 0.59 -9.37
C GLY A 61 5.71 1.88 -9.67
N ASP A 62 4.77 1.83 -10.59
CA ASP A 62 3.86 2.94 -10.92
C ASP A 62 2.59 3.00 -10.09
N TYR A 63 2.39 2.06 -9.18
CA TYR A 63 1.26 2.01 -8.27
C TYR A 63 1.61 2.61 -6.91
N ARG A 64 0.58 3.14 -6.25
CA ARG A 64 0.64 3.65 -4.89
C ARG A 64 -0.30 2.83 -4.03
N ILE A 65 0.24 2.20 -3.00
CA ILE A 65 -0.53 1.44 -2.02
C ILE A 65 -0.77 2.35 -0.82
N VAL A 66 -2.02 2.47 -0.39
CA VAL A 66 -2.39 3.26 0.79
C VAL A 66 -2.78 2.30 1.91
N SER A 67 -2.21 2.53 3.07
CA SER A 67 -2.39 1.68 4.25
C SER A 67 -2.53 2.53 5.51
N ILE A 68 -2.95 1.90 6.60
CA ILE A 68 -2.97 2.48 7.95
C ILE A 68 -2.35 1.47 8.92
N VAL A 69 -1.71 1.98 9.96
CA VAL A 69 -1.22 1.14 11.07
C VAL A 69 -2.19 1.32 12.23
N ASN A 70 -2.74 0.20 12.73
CA ASN A 70 -3.62 0.19 13.89
C ASN A 70 -3.18 -0.93 14.84
N ASP A 71 -2.78 -0.61 16.07
CA ASP A 71 -2.43 -1.59 17.12
C ASP A 71 -1.50 -2.73 16.66
N ASN A 72 -0.46 -2.40 15.90
CA ASN A 72 0.48 -3.34 15.27
C ASN A 72 -0.08 -4.17 14.10
N ILE A 73 -1.23 -3.80 13.54
CA ILE A 73 -1.79 -4.36 12.31
C ILE A 73 -1.58 -3.36 11.18
N PHE A 74 -1.01 -3.84 10.08
CA PHE A 74 -0.82 -3.10 8.84
C PHE A 74 -2.00 -3.36 7.91
N VAL A 75 -2.98 -2.46 7.90
CA VAL A 75 -4.18 -2.61 7.07
C VAL A 75 -3.94 -1.93 5.72
N ILE A 76 -3.89 -2.73 4.66
CA ILE A 76 -3.75 -2.26 3.29
C ILE A 76 -5.14 -1.93 2.74
N ASN A 77 -5.39 -0.65 2.48
CA ASN A 77 -6.72 -0.13 2.16
C ASN A 77 -7.01 -0.04 0.67
N ASN A 78 -6.16 0.63 -0.12
CA ASN A 78 -6.47 0.94 -1.52
C ASN A 78 -5.22 0.93 -2.40
N ILE A 79 -5.42 0.76 -3.71
CA ILE A 79 -4.37 0.88 -4.73
C ILE A 79 -4.74 2.03 -5.66
N HIS A 80 -3.83 2.98 -5.83
CA HIS A 80 -3.96 4.06 -6.79
C HIS A 80 -2.93 3.93 -7.90
N VAL A 81 -3.36 4.09 -9.14
CA VAL A 81 -2.45 4.17 -10.28
C VAL A 81 -1.77 5.53 -10.28
N GLY A 82 -0.46 5.49 -10.28
CA GLY A 82 0.38 6.66 -10.26
C GLY A 82 0.76 7.18 -11.62
N HIS A 83 -0.17 7.76 -12.38
CA HIS A 83 0.21 8.51 -13.57
C HIS A 83 1.21 9.62 -13.20
N ARG A 84 2.47 9.52 -13.67
CA ARG A 84 3.50 10.58 -13.48
C ARG A 84 3.21 11.85 -14.29
N LYS A 85 2.10 11.92 -15.03
CA LYS A 85 1.64 13.10 -15.77
C LYS A 85 0.12 13.19 -15.67
N GLY A 86 -0.39 14.21 -14.97
CA GLY A 86 -1.82 14.57 -15.02
C GLY A 86 -2.55 14.87 -13.71
N VAL A 87 -1.88 15.12 -12.57
CA VAL A 87 -2.57 15.42 -11.29
C VAL A 87 -2.60 16.93 -10.94
N TYR A 88 -2.32 17.81 -11.92
CA TYR A 88 -2.73 19.21 -11.84
C TYR A 88 -3.18 19.69 -13.23
N LYS A 89 -4.49 19.65 -13.43
CA LYS A 89 -5.22 20.74 -14.08
C LYS A 89 -6.38 21.09 -13.16
#